data_AF-A0AAW9I8P4-F1
#
_entry.id   AF-A0AAW9I8P4-F1
#
_cell.length_a   1.000
_cell.length_b   1.000
_cell.length_c   1.000
_cell.angle_alpha   90.00
_cell.angle_beta   90.00
_cell.angle_gamma   90.00
#
_symmetry.space_group_name_H-M   'P 1'
#
loop_
_entity.id
_entity.type
_entity.pdbx_description
1 polymer ?
#
loop_
_entity_poly.entity_id
_entity_poly.type
_entity_poly.pdbx_seq_one_letter_code
_entity_poly.pdbx_strand_id
1 'polypeptide(L)'
;KIQHMESIIKEKEIAEDEGEKAILVGSDTKESLEELRELTKACDIPVLDMMYQSRSKIDPAFYIGKGKVLEIASLRQSKRANLIIFDDELSGSQVRNLESAIGAKVIDRTTLILEIFARRARSKESKIQVELAQLKYRLGRLQGLGTVLSRTGGGIGTRGPGEKKLETDRRHIK
;
A
#
# COMPACT_ATOMS: atom_id res chain seq x y z
N LYS A 1 -23.20 37.53 -15.24
CA LYS A 1 -23.12 36.81 -13.94
C LYS A 1 -22.96 35.31 -14.12
N ILE A 2 -23.85 34.64 -14.88
CA ILE A 2 -23.76 33.19 -15.16
C ILE A 2 -22.49 32.84 -15.96
N GLN A 3 -22.15 33.58 -17.02
CA GLN A 3 -20.92 33.36 -17.80
C GLN A 3 -19.61 33.55 -17.00
N HIS A 4 -19.63 34.39 -15.96
CA HIS A 4 -18.47 34.57 -15.08
C HIS A 4 -18.35 33.41 -14.07
N MET A 5 -19.48 32.89 -13.57
CA MET A 5 -19.53 31.65 -12.80
C MET A 5 -19.11 30.44 -13.63
N GLU A 6 -19.52 30.35 -14.89
CA GLU A 6 -19.07 29.30 -15.80
C GLU A 6 -17.57 29.38 -16.05
N SER A 7 -17.00 30.58 -16.22
CA SER A 7 -15.55 30.77 -16.34
C SER A 7 -14.80 30.35 -15.07
N ILE A 8 -15.32 30.67 -13.88
CA ILE A 8 -14.72 30.26 -12.59
C ILE A 8 -14.83 28.74 -12.40
N ILE A 9 -15.91 28.11 -12.85
CA ILE A 9 -16.08 26.65 -12.83
C ILE A 9 -15.18 25.98 -13.87
N LYS A 10 -14.91 26.63 -15.00
CA LYS A 10 -14.03 26.13 -16.07
C LYS A 10 -12.54 26.31 -15.75
N GLU A 11 -12.17 27.36 -15.00
CA GLU A 11 -10.82 27.51 -14.43
C GLU A 11 -10.60 26.57 -13.23
N LYS A 12 -11.66 26.26 -12.48
CA LYS A 12 -11.72 25.07 -11.61
C LYS A 12 -12.12 23.83 -12.41
N GLU A 13 -11.45 23.59 -13.55
CA GLU A 13 -11.19 22.20 -13.89
C GLU A 13 -10.60 21.59 -12.63
N ILE A 14 -11.39 20.73 -11.99
CA ILE A 14 -10.90 19.81 -10.98
C ILE A 14 -9.88 19.02 -11.78
N ALA A 15 -8.61 19.45 -11.73
CA ALA A 15 -7.52 18.59 -12.08
C ALA A 15 -7.78 17.38 -11.17
N GLU A 16 -8.26 16.29 -11.76
CA GLU A 16 -8.28 15.02 -11.08
C GLU A 16 -6.82 14.78 -10.76
N ASP A 17 -6.48 15.12 -9.52
CA ASP A 17 -5.15 14.95 -8.99
C ASP A 17 -4.99 13.45 -8.80
N GLU A 18 -4.72 12.76 -9.92
CA GLU A 18 -4.45 11.33 -10.01
C GLU A 18 -3.13 10.98 -9.29
N GLY A 19 -2.41 11.98 -8.77
CA GLY A 19 -1.20 11.81 -7.99
C GLY A 19 -1.44 11.02 -6.71
N GLU A 20 -0.50 10.13 -6.39
CA GLU A 20 -0.44 9.51 -5.07
C GLU A 20 -0.09 10.57 -4.02
N LYS A 21 -0.86 10.64 -2.94
CA LYS A 21 -0.65 11.50 -1.77
C LYS A 21 -0.61 10.62 -0.52
N ALA A 22 0.52 10.67 0.17
CA ALA A 22 0.84 9.72 1.22
C ALA A 22 0.60 10.25 2.63
N ILE A 23 0.16 9.36 3.51
CA ILE A 23 0.36 9.47 4.96
C ILE A 23 1.39 8.42 5.36
N LEU A 24 2.41 8.82 6.11
CA LEU A 24 3.45 7.92 6.60
C LEU A 24 3.10 7.40 7.99
N VAL A 25 3.41 6.14 8.26
CA VAL A 25 3.17 5.50 9.55
C VAL A 25 4.44 4.80 10.02
N GLY A 26 5.04 5.28 11.10
CA GLY A 26 6.25 4.73 11.70
C GLY A 26 6.04 4.21 13.12
N SER A 27 6.77 3.16 13.50
CA SER A 27 6.67 2.55 14.83
C SER A 27 7.99 2.54 15.63
N ASP A 28 9.13 2.62 14.94
CA ASP A 28 10.45 2.47 15.54
C ASP A 28 11.00 3.78 16.13
N THR A 29 11.48 4.69 15.28
CA THR A 29 12.04 5.98 15.69
C THR A 29 11.52 7.12 14.82
N LYS A 30 11.58 8.35 15.35
CA LYS A 30 11.28 9.55 14.56
C LYS A 30 12.27 9.74 13.40
N GLU A 31 13.52 9.31 13.58
CA GLU A 31 14.56 9.36 12.54
C GLU A 31 14.23 8.42 11.38
N SER A 32 13.79 7.19 11.68
CA SER A 32 13.33 6.23 10.66
C SER A 32 12.14 6.76 9.86
N LEU A 33 11.19 7.42 10.55
CA LEU A 33 10.04 8.04 9.88
C LEU A 33 10.44 9.21 8.98
N GLU A 34 11.46 9.97 9.37
CA GLU A 34 12.02 11.04 8.56
C GLU A 34 12.78 10.49 7.34
N GLU A 35 13.52 9.38 7.49
CA GLU A 35 14.11 8.66 6.37
C GLU A 35 13.04 8.19 5.38
N LEU A 36 11.95 7.60 5.88
CA LEU A 36 10.81 7.18 5.06
C LEU A 36 10.20 8.34 4.28
N ARG A 37 10.18 9.54 4.87
CA ARG A 37 9.74 10.76 4.20
C ARG A 37 10.65 11.12 3.03
N GLU A 38 11.96 11.06 3.21
CA GLU A 38 12.92 11.30 2.13
C GLU A 38 12.82 10.24 1.01
N LEU A 39 12.63 8.97 1.37
CA LEU A 39 12.36 7.91 0.39
C LEU A 39 11.08 8.18 -0.41
N THR A 40 10.02 8.62 0.27
CA THR A 40 8.73 8.93 -0.36
C THR A 40 8.85 10.11 -1.33
N LYS A 41 9.61 11.14 -0.95
CA LYS A 41 9.94 12.26 -1.84
C LYS A 41 10.77 11.86 -3.05
N ALA A 42 11.67 10.87 -2.91
CA ALA A 42 12.41 10.33 -4.05
C ALA A 42 11.51 9.65 -5.09
N CYS A 43 10.26 9.36 -4.72
CA CYS A 43 9.18 8.93 -5.60
C CYS A 43 8.23 10.07 -6.00
N ASP A 44 8.56 11.34 -5.80
CA ASP A 44 7.69 12.48 -6.13
C ASP A 44 6.27 12.36 -5.53
N ILE A 45 6.12 11.63 -4.42
CA ILE A 45 4.85 11.43 -3.73
C ILE A 45 4.76 12.49 -2.61
N PRO A 46 3.78 13.40 -2.65
CA PRO A 46 3.57 14.37 -1.58
C PRO A 46 3.19 13.67 -0.27
N VAL A 47 3.92 13.97 0.80
CA VAL A 47 3.62 13.51 2.16
C VAL A 47 2.71 14.53 2.83
N LEU A 48 1.46 14.15 3.07
CA LEU A 48 0.44 15.02 3.67
C LEU A 48 0.46 14.99 5.20
N ASP A 49 0.88 13.87 5.78
CA ASP A 49 1.02 13.73 7.23
C ASP A 49 1.95 12.57 7.60
N MET A 50 2.41 12.57 8.85
CA MET A 50 3.22 11.53 9.43
C MET A 50 2.66 11.15 10.80
N MET A 51 2.36 9.87 10.97
CA MET A 51 1.88 9.31 12.22
C MET A 51 2.94 8.43 12.84
N TYR A 52 3.25 8.71 14.11
CA TYR A 52 4.16 7.91 14.89
C TYR A 52 3.40 7.15 15.98
N GLN A 53 3.72 5.88 16.15
CA GLN A 53 3.21 5.06 17.22
C GLN A 53 4.32 4.23 17.85
N SER A 54 4.83 4.68 19.00
CA SER A 54 5.69 3.86 19.85
C SER A 54 4.90 2.68 20.41
N ARG A 55 5.41 1.46 20.25
CA ARG A 55 4.75 0.22 20.72
C ARG A 55 5.74 -0.79 21.29
N SER A 56 5.25 -1.52 22.30
CA SER A 56 5.92 -2.69 22.86
C SER A 56 5.56 -4.01 22.18
N LYS A 57 4.42 -4.08 21.46
CA LYS A 57 3.95 -5.29 20.76
C LYS A 57 3.12 -4.98 19.51
N ILE A 58 3.38 -5.72 18.43
CA ILE A 58 2.71 -5.61 17.13
C ILE A 58 1.34 -6.29 17.17
N ASP A 59 0.32 -5.66 16.56
CA ASP A 59 -0.97 -6.29 16.34
C ASP A 59 -0.87 -7.26 15.14
N PRO A 60 -1.20 -8.56 15.30
CA PRO A 60 -1.03 -9.52 14.22
C PRO A 60 -1.95 -9.26 13.02
N ALA A 61 -3.08 -8.56 13.22
CA ALA A 61 -4.03 -8.27 12.16
C ALA A 61 -3.77 -6.94 11.46
N PHE A 62 -3.36 -5.90 12.19
CA PHE A 62 -3.24 -4.55 11.65
C PHE A 62 -1.85 -3.92 11.77
N TYR A 63 -0.87 -4.62 12.36
CA TYR A 63 0.45 -4.11 12.72
C TYR A 63 0.39 -3.05 13.85
N ILE A 64 -0.37 -1.99 13.62
CA ILE A 64 -0.83 -0.98 14.58
C ILE A 64 -2.17 -1.36 15.20
N GLY A 65 -2.66 -0.58 16.15
CA GLY A 65 -3.89 -0.92 16.89
C GLY A 65 -5.11 -0.35 16.22
N LYS A 66 -6.25 -0.98 16.44
CA LYS A 66 -7.54 -0.58 15.87
C LYS A 66 -7.85 0.91 16.05
N GLY A 67 -7.57 1.49 17.22
CA GLY A 67 -7.76 2.94 17.45
C GLY A 67 -6.95 3.80 16.47
N LYS A 68 -5.67 3.46 16.25
CA LYS A 68 -4.81 4.17 15.29
C LYS A 68 -5.22 3.93 13.84
N VAL A 69 -5.70 2.74 13.51
CA VAL A 69 -6.27 2.47 12.17
C VAL A 69 -7.44 3.41 11.89
N LEU A 70 -8.33 3.61 12.86
CA LEU A 70 -9.46 4.54 12.72
C LEU A 70 -9.01 6.00 12.63
N GLU A 71 -8.00 6.40 13.42
CA GLU A 71 -7.40 7.73 13.31
C GLU A 71 -6.83 7.97 11.90
N ILE A 72 -6.09 7.01 11.34
CA ILE A 72 -5.53 7.08 9.98
C ILE A 72 -6.66 7.16 8.95
N ALA A 73 -7.71 6.36 9.08
CA ALA A 73 -8.85 6.37 8.17
C ALA A 73 -9.56 7.74 8.14
N SER A 74 -9.74 8.36 9.32
CA SER A 74 -10.31 9.71 9.45
C SER A 74 -9.38 10.78 8.85
N LEU A 75 -8.09 10.71 9.18
CA LEU A 75 -7.08 11.63 8.67
C LEU A 75 -6.95 11.55 7.14
N ARG A 76 -6.99 10.33 6.60
CA ARG A 76 -7.00 10.05 5.17
C ARG A 76 -8.17 10.75 4.48
N GLN A 77 -9.37 10.70 5.04
CA GLN A 77 -10.55 11.36 4.49
C GLN A 77 -10.42 12.89 4.54
N SER A 78 -9.98 13.43 5.69
CA SER A 78 -9.79 14.87 5.89
C SER A 78 -8.76 15.46 4.91
N LYS A 79 -7.61 14.79 4.77
CA LYS A 79 -6.50 15.24 3.91
C LYS A 79 -6.61 14.76 2.46
N ARG A 80 -7.59 13.91 2.14
CA ARG A 80 -7.76 13.27 0.83
C ARG A 80 -6.51 12.50 0.38
N ALA A 81 -5.86 11.80 1.32
CA ALA A 81 -4.77 10.89 1.00
C ALA A 81 -5.31 9.64 0.27
N ASN A 82 -4.55 9.06 -0.65
CA ASN A 82 -4.92 7.81 -1.35
C ASN A 82 -3.88 6.70 -1.14
N LEU A 83 -2.76 7.01 -0.50
CA LEU A 83 -1.68 6.08 -0.18
C LEU A 83 -1.31 6.16 1.30
N ILE A 84 -1.14 5.00 1.94
CA ILE A 84 -0.57 4.89 3.28
C ILE A 84 0.73 4.10 3.17
N ILE A 85 1.81 4.65 3.72
CA ILE A 85 3.13 4.02 3.67
C ILE A 85 3.54 3.67 5.09
N PHE A 86 3.71 2.38 5.35
CA PHE A 86 4.25 1.87 6.60
C PHE A 86 5.77 1.76 6.53
N ASP A 87 6.41 2.17 7.62
CA ASP A 87 7.86 2.13 7.75
C ASP A 87 8.42 0.70 7.83
N ASP A 88 7.63 -0.18 8.43
CA ASP A 88 7.99 -1.56 8.67
C ASP A 88 7.39 -2.50 7.64
N GLU A 89 8.04 -3.65 7.44
CA GLU A 89 7.54 -4.68 6.56
C GLU A 89 6.23 -5.29 7.10
N LEU A 90 5.23 -5.35 6.23
CA LEU A 90 3.92 -5.91 6.57
C LEU A 90 3.77 -7.35 6.05
N SER A 91 3.00 -8.17 6.75
CA SER A 91 2.50 -9.41 6.16
C SER A 91 1.41 -9.11 5.12
N GLY A 92 1.22 -10.00 4.14
CA GLY A 92 0.15 -9.84 3.15
C GLY A 92 -1.25 -9.73 3.79
N SER A 93 -1.48 -10.42 4.91
CA SER A 93 -2.72 -10.29 5.69
C SER A 93 -2.89 -8.91 6.32
N GLN A 94 -1.82 -8.35 6.89
CA GLN A 94 -1.86 -7.02 7.50
C GLN A 94 -2.17 -5.96 6.44
N VAL A 95 -1.52 -6.02 5.28
CA VAL A 95 -1.79 -5.10 4.16
C VAL A 95 -3.28 -5.12 3.81
N ARG A 96 -3.86 -6.29 3.54
CA ARG A 96 -5.28 -6.40 3.17
C ARG A 96 -6.23 -5.90 4.25
N ASN A 97 -5.95 -6.23 5.51
CA ASN A 97 -6.76 -5.79 6.63
C ASN A 97 -6.71 -4.26 6.77
N LEU A 98 -5.52 -3.67 6.64
CA LEU A 98 -5.31 -2.22 6.66
C LEU A 98 -5.99 -1.54 5.48
N GLU A 99 -5.84 -2.05 4.25
CA GLU A 99 -6.52 -1.50 3.07
C GLU A 99 -8.03 -1.52 3.23
N SER A 100 -8.58 -2.63 3.74
CA SER A 100 -10.02 -2.78 3.98
C SER A 100 -10.53 -1.83 5.07
N ALA A 101 -9.75 -1.62 6.13
CA ALA A 101 -10.15 -0.78 7.26
C ALA A 101 -9.94 0.72 7.01
N ILE A 102 -8.90 1.09 6.25
CA ILE A 102 -8.55 2.49 5.96
C ILE A 102 -9.25 2.98 4.68
N GLY A 103 -9.53 2.10 3.73
CA GLY A 103 -10.12 2.45 2.44
C GLY A 103 -9.15 3.18 1.50
N ALA A 104 -7.87 2.83 1.56
CA ALA A 104 -6.81 3.39 0.72
C ALA A 104 -5.74 2.31 0.44
N LYS A 105 -4.92 2.53 -0.60
CA LYS A 105 -3.79 1.64 -0.91
C LYS A 105 -2.78 1.68 0.23
N VAL A 106 -2.30 0.51 0.67
CA VAL A 106 -1.30 0.39 1.73
C VAL A 106 -0.06 -0.28 1.17
N ILE A 107 1.09 0.38 1.35
CA ILE A 107 2.39 -0.17 1.01
C ILE A 107 3.31 -0.11 2.22
N ASP A 108 4.39 -0.89 2.19
CA ASP A 108 5.46 -0.82 3.17
C ASP A 108 6.77 -0.29 2.56
N ARG A 109 7.76 -0.07 3.42
CA ARG A 109 9.10 0.40 3.06
C ARG A 109 9.74 -0.44 1.95
N THR A 110 9.65 -1.77 2.00
CA THR A 110 10.21 -2.64 0.95
C THR A 110 9.56 -2.36 -0.41
N THR A 111 8.22 -2.22 -0.45
CA THR A 111 7.51 -1.86 -1.68
C THR A 111 7.95 -0.50 -2.20
N LEU A 112 8.05 0.51 -1.33
CA LEU A 112 8.52 1.85 -1.70
C LEU A 112 9.93 1.83 -2.29
N ILE A 113 10.85 1.07 -1.68
CA ILE A 113 12.23 0.92 -2.18
C ILE A 113 12.25 0.30 -3.58
N LEU A 114 11.43 -0.73 -3.83
CA LEU A 114 11.31 -1.34 -5.15
C LEU A 114 10.77 -0.35 -6.20
N GLU A 115 9.84 0.52 -5.82
CA GLU A 115 9.35 1.61 -6.69
C GLU A 115 10.45 2.62 -7.03
N ILE A 116 11.29 3.01 -6.04
CA ILE A 116 12.46 3.88 -6.28
C ILE A 116 13.40 3.22 -7.29
N PHE A 117 13.69 1.93 -7.13
CA PHE A 117 14.54 1.20 -8.07
C PHE A 117 13.93 1.09 -9.46
N ALA A 118 12.61 0.85 -9.56
CA ALA A 118 11.91 0.83 -10.84
C ALA A 118 12.02 2.17 -11.57
N ARG A 119 11.88 3.29 -10.84
CA ARG A 119 12.02 4.64 -11.39
C ARG A 119 13.44 4.97 -11.84
N ARG A 120 14.45 4.42 -11.17
CA ARG A 120 15.88 4.62 -11.46
C ARG A 120 16.44 3.65 -12.51
N ALA A 121 15.80 2.51 -12.75
CA ALA A 121 16.28 1.50 -13.68
C ALA A 121 16.30 2.02 -15.13
N ARG A 122 17.50 2.21 -15.70
CA ARG A 122 17.68 2.69 -17.08
C ARG A 122 18.02 1.55 -18.06
N SER A 123 18.85 0.61 -17.66
CA SER A 123 19.26 -0.52 -18.51
C SER A 123 18.18 -1.61 -18.56
N LYS A 124 18.21 -2.44 -19.61
CA LYS A 124 17.31 -3.59 -19.72
C LYS A 124 17.51 -4.58 -18.57
N GLU A 125 18.76 -4.84 -18.21
CA GLU A 125 19.11 -5.74 -17.12
C GLU A 125 18.57 -5.24 -15.77
N SER A 126 18.78 -3.95 -15.44
CA SER A 126 18.27 -3.39 -14.18
C SER A 126 16.75 -3.42 -14.12
N LYS A 127 16.05 -3.17 -15.24
CA LYS A 127 14.58 -3.28 -15.30
C LYS A 127 14.11 -4.70 -14.99
N ILE A 128 14.74 -5.71 -15.61
CA ILE A 128 14.41 -7.13 -15.40
C ILE A 128 14.67 -7.53 -13.94
N GLN A 129 15.78 -7.09 -13.35
CA GLN A 129 16.10 -7.41 -11.95
C GLN A 129 15.09 -6.80 -10.98
N VAL A 130 14.67 -5.55 -11.21
CA VAL A 130 13.66 -4.89 -10.37
C VAL A 130 12.30 -5.58 -10.53
N GLU A 131 11.89 -5.88 -11.75
CA GLU A 131 10.63 -6.60 -12.01
C GLU A 131 10.64 -7.98 -11.34
N LEU A 132 11.75 -8.72 -11.44
CA LEU A 132 11.93 -9.99 -10.74
C LEU A 132 11.83 -9.83 -9.23
N ALA A 133 12.42 -8.78 -8.66
CA ALA A 133 12.33 -8.49 -7.23
C ALA A 133 10.89 -8.18 -6.81
N GLN A 134 10.16 -7.36 -7.57
CA GLN A 134 8.74 -7.07 -7.36
C GLN A 134 7.89 -8.34 -7.43
N LEU A 135 8.12 -9.20 -8.42
CA LEU A 135 7.41 -10.47 -8.60
C LEU A 135 7.66 -11.43 -7.43
N LYS A 136 8.92 -11.64 -7.05
CA LYS A 136 9.29 -12.46 -5.88
C LYS A 136 8.63 -11.95 -4.61
N TYR A 137 8.63 -10.63 -4.43
CA TYR A 137 8.05 -10.00 -3.27
C TYR A 137 6.53 -10.19 -3.18
N ARG A 138 5.83 -9.96 -4.30
CA ARG A 138 4.39 -10.20 -4.41
C ARG A 138 4.05 -11.67 -4.20
N LEU A 139 4.84 -12.60 -4.77
CA LEU A 139 4.62 -14.03 -4.64
C LEU A 139 4.58 -14.48 -3.18
N GLY A 140 5.52 -14.03 -2.35
CA GLY A 140 5.58 -14.37 -0.92
C GLY A 140 4.30 -13.98 -0.18
N ARG A 141 3.70 -12.83 -0.53
CA ARG A 141 2.49 -12.33 0.13
C ARG A 141 1.18 -12.98 -0.35
N LEU A 142 1.19 -13.59 -1.54
CA LEU A 142 0.06 -14.35 -2.07
C LEU A 142 -0.07 -15.74 -1.42
N GLN A 143 1.01 -16.31 -0.88
CA GLN A 143 1.00 -17.69 -0.35
C GLN A 143 0.06 -17.87 0.85
N GLY A 144 -0.17 -16.83 1.66
CA GLY A 144 -1.11 -16.85 2.77
C GLY A 144 -2.59 -16.76 2.39
N LEU A 145 -2.92 -16.57 1.11
CA LEU A 145 -4.30 -16.44 0.63
C LEU A 145 -4.98 -17.81 0.40
N GLY A 146 -4.19 -18.82 0.00
CA GLY A 146 -4.71 -20.16 -0.29
C GLY A 146 -5.27 -20.87 0.94
N THR A 147 -4.69 -20.65 2.12
CA THR A 147 -5.11 -21.32 3.37
C THR A 147 -6.38 -20.75 4.00
N VAL A 148 -6.75 -19.50 3.69
CA VAL A 148 -8.00 -18.87 4.16
C VAL A 148 -9.18 -19.27 3.27
N LEU A 149 -8.96 -19.32 1.95
CA LEU A 149 -9.97 -19.75 0.97
C LEU A 149 -10.18 -21.27 0.96
N SER A 150 -9.14 -22.05 1.25
CA SER A 150 -9.24 -23.51 1.48
C SER A 150 -10.14 -23.83 2.67
N ARG A 151 -10.14 -22.96 3.72
CA ARG A 151 -10.95 -23.16 4.93
C ARG A 151 -12.44 -22.86 4.75
N THR A 152 -12.82 -22.04 3.75
CA THR A 152 -14.22 -21.77 3.41
C THR A 152 -14.80 -22.82 2.44
N GLY A 153 -13.93 -23.56 1.74
CA GLY A 153 -14.28 -24.74 0.95
C GLY A 153 -14.33 -26.01 1.81
N GLY A 154 -15.21 -26.04 2.82
CA GLY A 154 -15.44 -27.23 3.63
C GLY A 154 -16.08 -28.35 2.79
N GLY A 155 -15.27 -29.18 2.15
CA GLY A 155 -15.73 -30.33 1.39
C GLY A 155 -14.58 -31.16 0.83
N ILE A 156 -14.53 -32.42 1.26
CA ILE A 156 -13.57 -33.45 0.86
C ILE A 156 -13.31 -33.40 -0.66
N GLY A 157 -12.05 -33.15 -1.04
CA GLY A 157 -11.51 -33.51 -2.37
C GLY A 157 -11.71 -32.53 -3.53
N THR A 158 -12.26 -31.33 -3.35
CA THR A 158 -12.34 -30.35 -4.45
C THR A 158 -11.73 -28.99 -4.06
N ARG A 159 -10.76 -28.53 -4.85
CA ARG A 159 -10.13 -27.20 -4.69
C ARG A 159 -11.15 -26.13 -5.04
N GLY A 160 -11.35 -25.16 -4.14
CA GLY A 160 -12.33 -24.09 -4.32
C GLY A 160 -11.97 -23.12 -5.46
N PRO A 161 -12.95 -22.43 -6.08
CA PRO A 161 -12.70 -21.49 -7.19
C PRO A 161 -11.71 -20.37 -6.85
N GLY A 162 -11.65 -19.93 -5.57
CA GLY A 162 -10.66 -18.96 -5.10
C GLY A 162 -9.23 -19.51 -5.03
N GLU A 163 -9.07 -20.78 -4.67
CA GLU A 163 -7.78 -21.47 -4.62
C GLU A 163 -7.19 -21.64 -6.04
N LYS A 164 -8.05 -21.92 -7.02
CA LYS A 164 -7.68 -22.05 -8.44
C LYS A 164 -7.21 -20.73 -9.05
N LYS A 165 -7.86 -19.60 -8.73
CA LYS A 165 -7.43 -18.27 -9.20
C LYS A 165 -6.05 -17.90 -8.65
N LEU A 166 -5.80 -18.20 -7.37
CA LEU A 166 -4.51 -17.97 -6.74
C LEU A 166 -3.40 -18.88 -7.26
N GLU A 167 -3.69 -20.16 -7.50
CA GLU A 167 -2.73 -21.07 -8.13
C GLU A 167 -2.37 -20.60 -9.55
N THR A 168 -3.34 -20.05 -10.28
CA THR A 168 -3.13 -19.47 -11.60
C THR A 168 -2.23 -18.24 -11.52
N ASP A 169 -2.51 -17.30 -10.61
CA ASP A 169 -1.65 -16.13 -10.38
C ASP A 169 -0.23 -16.53 -9.95
N ARG A 170 -0.09 -17.59 -9.13
CA ARG A 170 1.22 -18.14 -8.75
C ARG A 170 2.00 -18.69 -9.95
N ARG A 171 1.33 -19.37 -10.89
CA ARG A 171 1.98 -19.91 -12.08
C ARG A 171 2.44 -18.83 -13.04
N HIS A 172 1.71 -17.72 -13.15
CA HIS A 172 2.13 -16.60 -14.00
C HIS A 172 3.34 -15.84 -13.44
N ILE A 173 3.59 -15.92 -12.13
CA ILE A 173 4.72 -15.26 -11.48
C ILE A 173 6.00 -16.12 -11.47
N LYS A 174 5.89 -17.44 -11.71
CA LYS A 174 7.01 -18.40 -11.66
C LYS A 174 7.59 -18.66 -13.05
#